data_AF-A0A938SFC9-F1
#
_entry.id   AF-A0A938SFC9-F1
#
_cell.length_a   1.000
_cell.length_b   1.000
_cell.length_c   1.000
_cell.angle_alpha   90.00
_cell.angle_beta   90.00
_cell.angle_gamma   90.00
#
_symmetry.space_group_name_H-M   'P 1'
#
loop_
_entity.id
_entity.type
_entity.pdbx_description
1 polymer ?
#
loop_
_entity_poly.entity_id
_entity_poly.type
_entity_poly.pdbx_seq_one_letter_code
_entity_poly.pdbx_strand_id
1 'polypeptide(L)'
;MSSTTQARQALTRRLFPQGIPRLWCPTLTHFSAKGKLDELRIRKQLRTLAPHVRGLLVPGSTGEGWEMSDADIKALLSVVLDAAKAEGIGVLIGVLKTNVDAVLTCIDS
;
A
#
# COMPACT_ATOMS: atom_id res chain seq x y z
N MET A 1 27.04 1.26 16.14
CA MET A 1 25.95 1.74 15.25
C MET A 1 26.14 1.07 13.89
N SER A 2 25.11 0.39 13.36
CA SER A 2 25.14 -0.10 11.98
C SER A 2 25.22 1.09 11.03
N SER A 3 26.03 1.01 9.99
CA SER A 3 26.00 2.03 8.94
C SER A 3 24.63 2.04 8.26
N THR A 4 24.23 3.18 7.68
CA THR A 4 22.98 3.28 6.90
C THR A 4 22.94 2.25 5.76
N THR A 5 24.10 1.93 5.17
CA THR A 5 24.23 0.89 4.13
C THR A 5 23.90 -0.50 4.66
N GLN A 6 24.46 -0.88 5.83
CA GLN A 6 24.17 -2.17 6.47
C GLN A 6 22.69 -2.28 6.87
N ALA A 7 22.12 -1.21 7.45
CA ALA A 7 20.71 -1.17 7.83
C ALA A 7 19.78 -1.34 6.62
N ARG A 8 20.08 -0.65 5.51
CA ARG A 8 19.33 -0.78 4.25
C ARG A 8 19.44 -2.19 3.67
N GLN A 9 20.64 -2.78 3.63
CA GLN A 9 20.82 -4.15 3.14
C GLN A 9 20.03 -5.16 3.98
N ALA A 10 20.02 -5.02 5.30
CA ALA A 10 19.23 -5.87 6.18
C ALA A 10 17.72 -5.72 5.91
N LEU A 11 17.23 -4.49 5.72
CA LEU A 11 15.83 -4.22 5.42
C LEU A 11 15.42 -4.80 4.06
N THR A 12 16.24 -4.61 3.02
CA THR A 12 15.99 -5.17 1.68
C THR A 12 15.92 -6.69 1.73
N ARG A 13 16.87 -7.37 2.40
CA ARG A 13 16.86 -8.83 2.54
C ARG A 13 15.62 -9.34 3.29
N ARG A 14 15.19 -8.61 4.33
CA ARG A 14 14.01 -8.96 5.15
C ARG A 14 12.71 -8.80 4.39
N LEU A 15 12.51 -7.68 3.70
CA LEU A 15 11.25 -7.35 3.04
C LEU A 15 11.13 -7.91 1.62
N PHE A 16 12.26 -8.09 0.94
CA PHE A 16 12.33 -8.51 -0.45
C PHE A 16 13.34 -9.65 -0.64
N PRO A 17 13.12 -10.82 -0.01
CA PRO A 17 14.06 -11.94 -0.08
C PRO A 17 14.26 -12.47 -1.51
N GLN A 18 13.30 -12.23 -2.41
CA GLN A 18 13.37 -12.57 -3.83
C GLN A 18 13.79 -11.38 -4.72
N GLY A 19 14.27 -10.29 -4.12
CA GLY A 19 14.60 -9.05 -4.81
C GLY A 19 13.44 -8.04 -4.86
N ILE A 20 13.78 -6.75 -5.00
CA ILE A 20 12.80 -5.67 -5.07
C ILE A 20 12.05 -5.77 -6.42
N PRO A 21 10.70 -5.75 -6.43
CA PRO A 21 9.92 -5.72 -7.66
C PRO A 21 10.37 -4.60 -8.60
N ARG A 22 10.52 -4.93 -9.89
CA ARG A 22 10.89 -3.95 -10.93
C ARG A 22 9.75 -2.99 -11.28
N LEU A 23 8.51 -3.45 -11.15
CA LEU A 23 7.31 -2.69 -11.46
C LEU A 23 6.45 -2.54 -10.20
N TRP A 24 6.17 -1.28 -9.88
CA TRP A 24 5.26 -0.87 -8.83
C TRP A 24 4.12 -0.07 -9.45
N CYS A 25 2.88 -0.40 -9.09
CA CYS A 25 1.69 0.23 -9.66
C CYS A 25 0.97 1.08 -8.59
N PRO A 26 0.81 2.39 -8.79
CA PRO A 26 -0.13 3.18 -8.00
C PRO A 26 -1.55 2.82 -8.48
N THR A 27 -2.36 2.23 -7.60
CA THR A 27 -3.72 1.80 -7.96
C THR A 27 -4.75 2.85 -7.60
N LEU A 28 -5.79 2.94 -8.43
CA LEU A 28 -7.02 3.65 -8.09
C LEU A 28 -7.71 2.97 -6.89
N THR A 29 -8.38 3.74 -6.05
CA THR A 29 -9.33 3.20 -5.06
C THR A 29 -10.71 3.13 -5.71
N HIS A 30 -11.36 1.97 -5.66
CA HIS A 30 -12.70 1.82 -6.22
C HIS A 30 -13.76 2.08 -5.16
N PHE A 31 -14.75 2.90 -5.52
CA PHE A 31 -15.90 3.23 -4.70
C PHE A 31 -17.20 2.85 -5.42
N SER A 32 -18.20 2.47 -4.64
CA SER A 32 -19.59 2.35 -5.07
C SER A 32 -20.21 3.74 -5.29
N ALA A 33 -21.39 3.80 -5.91
CA ALA A 33 -22.11 5.06 -6.14
C ALA A 33 -22.45 5.83 -4.83
N LYS A 34 -22.42 5.16 -3.68
CA LYS A 34 -22.63 5.77 -2.36
C LYS A 34 -21.33 6.25 -1.70
N GLY A 35 -20.20 6.26 -2.42
CA GLY A 35 -18.89 6.65 -1.90
C GLY A 35 -18.24 5.64 -0.95
N LYS A 36 -18.86 4.48 -0.71
CA LYS A 36 -18.24 3.39 0.07
C LYS A 36 -17.28 2.59 -0.79
N LEU A 37 -16.22 2.04 -0.22
CA LEU A 37 -15.28 1.15 -0.91
C LEU A 37 -16.03 0.02 -1.65
N ASP A 38 -15.65 -0.21 -2.91
CA ASP A 38 -16.09 -1.35 -3.72
C ASP A 38 -15.02 -2.44 -3.66
N GLU A 39 -15.07 -3.26 -2.61
CA GLU A 39 -14.07 -4.28 -2.34
C GLU A 39 -13.94 -5.31 -3.46
N LEU A 40 -15.06 -5.66 -4.11
CA LEU A 40 -15.07 -6.62 -5.20
C LEU A 40 -14.26 -6.10 -6.39
N ARG A 41 -14.41 -4.80 -6.72
CA ARG A 41 -13.61 -4.17 -7.77
C ARG A 41 -12.14 -4.04 -7.40
N ILE A 42 -11.84 -3.66 -6.15
CA ILE A 42 -10.45 -3.60 -5.65
C ILE A 42 -9.77 -4.96 -5.81
N ARG A 43 -10.39 -6.02 -5.31
CA ARG A 43 -9.87 -7.40 -5.40
C ARG A 43 -9.70 -7.85 -6.85
N LYS A 44 -10.66 -7.53 -7.72
CA LYS A 44 -10.60 -7.86 -9.15
C LYS A 44 -9.45 -7.13 -9.86
N GLN A 45 -9.23 -5.85 -9.56
CA GLN A 45 -8.12 -5.08 -10.11
C GLN A 45 -6.78 -5.72 -9.72
N LEU A 46 -6.60 -6.04 -8.42
CA LEU A 46 -5.38 -6.66 -7.92
C LEU A 46 -5.10 -8.01 -8.59
N ARG A 47 -6.11 -8.88 -8.70
CA ARG A 47 -5.99 -10.16 -9.43
C ARG A 47 -5.61 -9.98 -10.90
N THR A 48 -6.14 -8.94 -11.54
CA THR A 48 -5.82 -8.64 -12.95
C THR A 48 -4.37 -8.15 -13.12
N LEU A 49 -3.85 -7.41 -12.14
CA LEU A 49 -2.47 -6.91 -12.16
C LEU A 49 -1.46 -7.96 -11.70
N ALA A 50 -1.88 -8.93 -10.88
CA ALA A 50 -1.04 -9.95 -10.26
C ALA A 50 -0.13 -10.72 -11.23
N PRO A 51 -0.45 -10.98 -12.51
CA PRO A 51 0.50 -11.61 -13.42
C PRO A 51 1.71 -10.72 -13.76
N HIS A 52 1.57 -9.40 -13.72
CA HIS A 52 2.56 -8.45 -14.26
C HIS A 52 3.19 -7.54 -13.20
N VAL A 53 2.52 -7.35 -12.06
CA VAL A 53 2.92 -6.42 -11.00
C VAL A 53 3.21 -7.21 -9.73
N ARG A 54 4.27 -6.83 -9.00
CA ARG A 54 4.61 -7.40 -7.67
C ARG A 54 4.74 -6.35 -6.57
N GLY A 55 4.45 -5.09 -6.88
CA GLY A 55 4.43 -3.98 -5.92
C GLY A 55 3.25 -3.05 -6.15
N LEU A 56 2.57 -2.63 -5.09
CA LEU A 56 1.50 -1.62 -5.12
C LEU A 56 1.90 -0.41 -4.28
N LEU A 57 1.40 0.77 -4.63
CA LEU A 57 1.47 1.97 -3.80
C LEU A 57 0.06 2.39 -3.41
N VAL A 58 -0.32 2.19 -2.14
CA VAL A 58 -1.68 2.45 -1.62
C VAL A 58 -1.65 2.80 -0.13
N PRO A 59 -2.38 3.83 0.34
CA PRO A 59 -3.06 4.85 -0.45
C PRO A 59 -2.07 5.84 -1.06
N GLY A 60 -2.52 6.61 -2.05
CA GLY A 60 -1.77 7.68 -2.69
C GLY A 60 -2.73 8.67 -3.35
N SER A 61 -2.22 9.78 -3.90
CA SER A 61 -3.05 10.76 -4.61
C SER A 61 -3.82 10.14 -5.78
N THR A 62 -3.20 9.19 -6.51
CA THR A 62 -3.87 8.40 -7.56
C THR A 62 -5.08 7.63 -7.05
N GLY A 63 -5.09 7.25 -5.78
CA GLY A 63 -6.16 6.49 -5.15
C GLY A 63 -7.10 7.34 -4.29
N GLU A 64 -7.14 8.67 -4.48
CA GLU A 64 -7.96 9.59 -3.67
C GLU A 64 -7.59 9.57 -2.17
N GLY A 65 -6.33 9.27 -1.86
CA GLY A 65 -5.90 9.08 -0.47
C GLY A 65 -5.89 10.38 0.38
N TRP A 66 -5.86 11.55 -0.25
CA TRP A 66 -5.89 12.84 0.47
C TRP A 66 -7.32 13.22 0.91
N GLU A 67 -8.31 12.64 0.24
CA GLU A 67 -9.73 12.85 0.43
C GLU A 67 -10.32 11.88 1.48
N MET A 68 -9.55 10.86 1.87
CA MET A 68 -9.97 9.82 2.81
C MET A 68 -9.65 10.19 4.26
N SER A 69 -10.54 9.80 5.18
CA SER A 69 -10.24 9.81 6.61
C SER A 69 -9.31 8.65 6.99
N ASP A 70 -8.72 8.69 8.19
CA ASP A 70 -7.91 7.57 8.71
C ASP A 70 -8.71 6.28 8.83
N ALA A 71 -10.01 6.38 9.14
CA ALA A 71 -10.89 5.23 9.19
C ALA A 71 -11.10 4.61 7.80
N ASP A 72 -11.27 5.46 6.76
CA ASP A 72 -11.42 5.00 5.38
C ASP A 72 -10.12 4.36 4.87
N ILE A 73 -8.96 4.95 5.18
CA ILE A 73 -7.65 4.39 4.84
C ILE A 73 -7.45 3.03 5.53
N LYS A 74 -7.79 2.90 6.82
CA LYS A 74 -7.71 1.62 7.54
C LYS A 74 -8.62 0.56 6.91
N ALA A 75 -9.84 0.94 6.52
CA ALA A 75 -10.75 0.04 5.81
C ALA A 75 -10.18 -0.39 4.44
N LEU A 76 -9.61 0.55 3.67
CA LEU A 76 -8.95 0.25 2.40
C LEU A 76 -7.77 -0.70 2.57
N LEU A 77 -6.89 -0.42 3.54
CA LEU A 77 -5.72 -1.25 3.82
C LEU A 77 -6.11 -2.66 4.24
N SER A 78 -7.19 -2.84 5.01
CA SER A 78 -7.71 -4.16 5.36
C SER A 78 -8.00 -5.01 4.12
N VAL A 79 -8.68 -4.44 3.13
CA VAL A 79 -9.04 -5.12 1.88
C VAL A 79 -7.83 -5.36 0.99
N VAL A 80 -6.98 -4.35 0.83
CA VAL A 80 -5.81 -4.39 -0.06
C VAL A 80 -4.74 -5.33 0.47
N LEU A 81 -4.44 -5.32 1.76
CA LEU A 81 -3.43 -6.19 2.35
C LEU A 81 -3.85 -7.67 2.30
N ASP A 82 -5.12 -7.96 2.55
CA ASP A 82 -5.67 -9.31 2.39
C ASP A 82 -5.56 -9.81 0.95
N ALA A 83 -5.99 -8.99 -0.02
CA ALA A 83 -5.92 -9.33 -1.44
C ALA A 83 -4.47 -9.44 -1.96
N ALA A 84 -3.60 -8.49 -1.59
CA ALA A 84 -2.19 -8.49 -2.02
C ALA A 84 -1.43 -9.69 -1.45
N LYS A 85 -1.72 -10.09 -0.20
CA LYS A 85 -1.15 -11.29 0.41
C LYS A 85 -1.51 -12.56 -0.37
N ALA A 86 -2.78 -12.69 -0.79
CA ALA A 86 -3.23 -13.84 -1.57
C ALA A 86 -2.49 -13.98 -2.91
N GLU A 87 -2.09 -12.86 -3.51
CA GLU A 87 -1.41 -12.80 -4.82
C GLU A 87 0.13 -12.68 -4.71
N GLY A 88 0.69 -12.65 -3.49
CA GLY A 88 2.13 -12.48 -3.27
C GLY A 88 2.68 -11.12 -3.71
N ILE A 89 1.87 -10.06 -3.57
CA ILE A 89 2.20 -8.69 -3.97
C ILE A 89 2.66 -7.88 -2.75
N GLY A 90 3.78 -7.16 -2.87
CA GLY A 90 4.23 -6.22 -1.86
C GLY A 90 3.42 -4.92 -1.88
N VAL A 91 3.16 -4.33 -0.71
CA VAL A 91 2.42 -3.07 -0.59
C VAL A 91 3.32 -2.02 0.08
N LEU A 92 3.49 -0.89 -0.60
CA LEU A 92 4.07 0.32 -0.03
C LEU A 92 2.94 1.22 0.42
N ILE A 93 2.84 1.42 1.74
CA ILE A 93 1.76 2.19 2.35
C ILE A 93 2.13 3.68 2.39
N GLY A 94 1.30 4.50 1.74
CA GLY A 94 1.43 5.95 1.83
C GLY A 94 0.84 6.48 3.15
N VAL A 95 1.65 7.23 3.91
CA VAL A 95 1.19 7.92 5.12
C VAL A 95 0.91 9.37 4.77
N LEU A 96 -0.33 9.64 4.39
CA LEU A 96 -0.76 10.93 3.87
C LEU A 96 -1.20 11.84 5.02
N LYS A 97 -0.28 12.69 5.48
CA LYS A 97 -0.48 13.67 6.54
C LYS A 97 0.22 14.98 6.16
N THR A 98 -0.27 16.10 6.67
CA THR A 98 0.23 17.43 6.32
C THR A 98 1.39 17.91 7.17
N ASN A 99 1.76 17.17 8.21
CA ASN A 99 2.89 17.48 9.09
C ASN A 99 3.55 16.20 9.62
N VAL A 100 4.80 16.35 10.08
CA VAL A 100 5.66 15.24 10.53
C VAL A 100 5.09 14.53 11.76
N ASP A 101 4.60 15.27 12.75
CA ASP A 101 4.08 14.67 13.99
C ASP A 101 2.89 13.75 13.72
N ALA A 102 2.02 14.15 12.81
CA ALA A 102 0.89 13.35 12.36
C ALA A 102 1.34 12.12 11.54
N VAL A 103 2.40 12.24 10.73
CA VAL A 103 3.02 11.07 10.05
C VAL A 103 3.52 10.07 11.08
N LEU A 104 4.29 10.52 12.07
CA LEU A 104 4.88 9.65 13.10
C LEU A 104 3.79 8.96 13.91
N THR A 105 2.79 9.71 14.38
CA THR A 105 1.64 9.16 15.12
C THR A 105 0.89 8.09 14.34
N CYS A 106 0.76 8.26 13.02
CA CYS A 106 0.08 7.30 12.15
C CYS A 106 0.90 6.03 11.89
N ILE A 107 2.24 6.13 11.83
CA ILE A 107 3.12 4.97 11.62
C ILE A 107 3.17 4.07 12.86
N ASP A 108 3.08 4.67 14.06
CA ASP A 108 3.21 3.96 15.33
C ASP A 108 1.88 3.37 15.85
N SER A 109 0.74 3.61 15.16
CA SER A 109 -0.60 3.16 15.54
C SER A 109 -1.02 1.84 14.90
#